data_AF-D2J9H2-F1
#
_entry.id   AF-D2J9H2-F1
#
_cell.length_a   1.000
_cell.length_b   1.000
_cell.length_c   1.000
_cell.angle_alpha   90.00
_cell.angle_beta   90.00
_cell.angle_gamma   90.00
#
_symmetry.space_group_name_H-M   'P 1'
#
loop_
_entity.id
_entity.type
_entity.pdbx_description
1 polymer ?
#
loop_
_entity_poly.entity_id
_entity_poly.type
_entity_poly.pdbx_seq_one_letter_code
_entity_poly.pdbx_strand_id
1 'polypeptide(L)' 'MNKDTVLDKGYVIATILNVFFLLGLIFISHLENLYILIPYVILMGINAIYLVVKFMNFKKNN' A
#
# COMPACT_ATOMS: atom_id res chain seq x y z
N MET A 1 0.64 -8.52 28.39
CA MET A 1 -0.25 -8.45 27.22
C MET A 1 -0.67 -7.00 27.05
N ASN A 2 0.21 -6.17 26.47
CA ASN A 2 -0.13 -4.80 26.07
C ASN A 2 -0.38 -4.87 24.55
N LYS A 3 -1.60 -5.26 24.18
CA LYS A 3 -2.07 -5.13 22.80
C LYS A 3 -2.29 -3.63 22.60
N ASP A 4 -1.24 -2.88 22.30
CA ASP A 4 -1.38 -1.52 21.84
C ASP A 4 -2.19 -1.60 20.53
N THR A 5 -3.49 -1.39 20.68
CA THR A 5 -4.57 -1.32 19.68
C THR A 5 -4.40 -0.14 18.72
N VAL A 6 -3.20 0.44 18.66
CA VAL A 6 -2.82 1.43 17.67
C VAL A 6 -2.44 0.64 16.44
N LEU A 7 -3.37 0.58 15.48
CA LEU A 7 -3.09 0.23 14.09
C LEU A 7 -1.71 0.80 13.75
N ASP A 8 -0.71 -0.09 13.66
CA ASP A 8 0.70 0.28 13.69
C ASP A 8 0.93 1.46 12.72
N LYS A 9 1.57 2.55 13.15
CA LYS A 9 1.66 3.78 12.36
C LYS A 9 2.12 3.50 10.91
N GLY A 10 2.98 2.49 10.73
CA GLY A 10 3.39 2.02 9.41
C GLY A 10 2.26 1.46 8.53
N TYR A 11 1.28 0.76 9.10
CA TYR A 11 0.09 0.29 8.39
C TYR A 11 -0.82 1.45 7.94
N VAL A 12 -1.01 2.47 8.81
CA VAL A 12 -1.77 3.68 8.45
C VAL A 12 -1.09 4.42 7.30
N ILE A 13 0.22 4.64 7.40
CA ILE A 13 1.00 5.31 6.35
C ILE A 13 0.96 4.52 5.04
N ALA A 14 1.15 3.20 5.08
CA ALA A 14 1.08 2.36 3.89
C ALA A 14 -0.32 2.39 3.24
N THR A 15 -1.39 2.49 4.04
CA THR A 15 -2.77 2.61 3.54
C THR A 15 -2.97 3.94 2.83
N ILE A 16 -2.55 5.06 3.44
CA ILE A 16 -2.61 6.39 2.83
C ILE A 16 -1.80 6.42 1.54
N LEU A 17 -0.57 5.87 1.56
CA LEU A 17 0.28 5.75 0.38
C LEU A 17 -0.38 4.92 -0.73
N ASN A 18 -1.10 3.85 -0.38
CA ASN A 18 -1.83 3.05 -1.36
C ASN A 18 -2.98 3.81 -2.01
N VAL A 19 -3.67 4.68 -1.26
CA VAL A 19 -4.69 5.58 -1.83
C VAL A 19 -4.05 6.60 -2.78
N PHE A 20 -2.90 7.17 -2.41
CA PHE A 20 -2.13 8.02 -3.32
C PHE A 20 -1.67 7.28 -4.58
N PHE A 21 -1.28 6.00 -4.47
CA PHE A 21 -0.95 5.19 -5.63
C PHE A 21 -2.15 4.98 -6.56
N LEU A 22 -3.35 4.78 -6.01
CA LEU A 22 -4.56 4.64 -6.83
C LEU A 22 -4.92 5.94 -7.55
N LEU A 23 -4.82 7.08 -6.87
CA LEU A 23 -5.07 8.39 -7.48
C LEU A 23 -4.04 8.71 -8.55
N GLY A 24 -2.75 8.51 -8.27
CA GLY A 24 -1.68 8.77 -9.23
C GLY A 24 -1.70 7.81 -10.42
N LEU A 25 -2.20 6.59 -10.27
CA LEU A 25 -2.37 5.64 -11.39
C LEU A 25 -3.27 6.22 -12.48
N ILE A 26 -4.33 6.94 -12.11
CA ILE A 26 -5.25 7.58 -13.07
C ILE A 26 -4.48 8.58 -13.94
N PHE A 27 -3.68 9.44 -13.31
CA PHE A 27 -2.88 10.44 -14.03
C PHE A 27 -1.79 9.80 -14.88
N ILE A 28 -1.06 8.82 -14.33
CA ILE A 28 0.04 8.15 -15.05
C ILE A 28 -0.47 7.31 -16.21
N SER A 29 -1.64 6.70 -16.08
CA SER A 29 -2.27 5.95 -17.18
C SER A 29 -2.63 6.88 -18.34
N HIS A 30 -2.96 8.14 -18.07
CA HIS A 30 -3.24 9.12 -19.12
C HIS A 30 -1.98 9.63 -19.84
N LEU A 31 -0.79 9.51 -19.22
CA LEU A 31 0.47 9.91 -19.85
C LEU A 31 0.95 8.92 -20.93
N GLU A 32 0.32 7.75 -21.03
CA GLU A 32 0.67 6.66 -21.98
C GLU A 32 2.16 6.29 -21.98
N ASN A 33 2.87 6.60 -20.89
CA ASN A 33 4.30 6.42 -20.77
C ASN A 33 4.62 5.13 -20.00
N LEU A 34 4.90 4.07 -20.75
CA LEU A 34 5.17 2.74 -20.19
C LEU A 34 6.39 2.72 -19.25
N TYR A 35 7.41 3.56 -19.53
CA TYR A 35 8.62 3.64 -18.69
C TYR A 35 8.33 4.20 -17.30
N ILE A 36 7.27 5.00 -17.14
CA ILE A 36 6.82 5.51 -15.84
C ILE A 36 5.79 4.56 -15.21
N LEU A 37 4.90 4.00 -16.03
CA LEU A 37 3.84 3.12 -15.56
C LEU A 37 4.36 1.83 -14.91
N ILE A 38 5.34 1.17 -15.54
CA ILE A 38 5.89 -0.10 -15.03
C ILE A 38 6.49 0.05 -13.62
N PRO A 39 7.46 0.94 -13.37
CA PRO A 39 8.03 1.09 -12.03
C PRO A 39 6.98 1.57 -11.02
N TYR A 40 6.01 2.37 -11.45
CA TYR A 40 4.92 2.82 -10.58
C TYR A 40 4.05 1.66 -10.08
N VAL A 41 3.61 0.79 -10.99
CA VAL A 41 2.79 -0.39 -10.65
C VAL A 41 3.57 -1.36 -9.77
N ILE A 42 4.88 -1.52 -9.98
CA ILE A 42 5.73 -2.35 -9.11
C ILE A 42 5.75 -1.81 -7.67
N LEU A 43 6.00 -0.50 -7.48
CA LEU A 43 6.01 0.12 -6.16
C LEU A 43 4.65 0.02 -5.46
N MET A 44 3.57 0.24 -6.20
CA MET A 44 2.20 0.06 -5.73
C MET A 44 1.95 -1.39 -5.27
N GLY A 45 2.37 -2.37 -6.08
CA GLY A 45 2.24 -3.80 -5.76
C GLY A 45 2.97 -4.19 -4.48
N ILE A 46 4.21 -3.73 -4.30
CA ILE A 46 4.98 -3.98 -3.07
C ILE A 46 4.27 -3.40 -1.84
N ASN A 47 3.78 -2.16 -1.93
CA ASN A 47 3.07 -1.52 -0.83
C ASN A 47 1.74 -2.23 -0.49
N ALA A 48 1.00 -2.69 -1.51
CA ALA A 48 -0.21 -3.47 -1.32
C ALA A 48 0.07 -4.83 -0.66
N ILE A 49 1.12 -5.55 -1.08
CA ILE A 49 1.53 -6.82 -0.45
C ILE A 49 1.88 -6.61 1.02
N TYR A 50 2.62 -5.53 1.35
CA TYR A 50 2.94 -5.18 2.73
C TYR A 50 1.67 -5.03 3.59
N LEU A 51 0.67 -4.30 3.09
CA LEU A 51 -0.62 -4.12 3.77
C LEU A 51 -1.33 -5.46 4.01
N VAL A 52 -1.41 -6.31 2.97
CA VAL A 52 -2.08 -7.61 3.06
C VAL A 52 -1.38 -8.52 4.07
N VAL A 53 -0.06 -8.63 4.02
CA VAL A 53 0.72 -9.45 4.97
C VAL A 53 0.52 -8.95 6.40
N LYS A 54 0.57 -7.64 6.61
CA LYS A 54 0.40 -7.05 7.95
C LYS A 54 -1.02 -7.25 8.49
N PHE A 55 -2.03 -7.12 7.64
CA PHE A 55 -3.43 -7.40 7.98
C PHE A 55 -3.65 -8.88 8.32
N MET A 56 -3.10 -9.81 7.54
CA MET A 56 -3.19 -11.25 7.82
C MET A 56 -2.51 -11.62 9.14
N ASN A 57 -1.33 -11.06 9.42
CA ASN A 57 -0.62 -11.28 10.68
C ASN A 57 -1.40 -10.74 11.87
N PHE A 58 -2.04 -9.56 11.73
CA PHE A 58 -2.94 -9.03 12.76
C PHE A 58 -4.12 -9.96 13.03
N LYS A 59 -4.79 -10.44 11.97
CA LYS A 59 -5.91 -11.39 12.08
C LYS A 59 -5.49 -12.73 12.69
N LYS A 60 -4.28 -13.23 12.39
CA LYS A 60 -3.78 -14.50 12.94
C LYS A 60 -3.42 -14.39 14.42
N ASN A 61 -2.97 -13.22 14.87
CA ASN A 61 -2.48 -12.99 16.23
C ASN A 61 -3.56 -12.46 17.20
N ASN A 62 -4.81 -12.37 16.74
CA ASN A 62 -5.94 -11.86 17.51
C ASN A 62 -7.07 -12.90 17.53
#